data_AF-A0A2H0L695-F1
#
_entry.id   AF-A0A2H0L695-F1
#
_cell.length_a   1.000
_cell.length_b   1.000
_cell.length_c   1.000
_cell.angle_alpha   90.00
_cell.angle_beta   90.00
_cell.angle_gamma   90.00
#
_symmetry.space_group_name_H-M   'P 1'
#
loop_
_entity.id
_entity.type
_entity.pdbx_description
1 polymer ?
#
loop_
_entity_poly.entity_id
_entity_poly.type
_entity_poly.pdbx_seq_one_letter_code
_entity_poly.pdbx_strand_id
1 'polypeptide(L)'
;MVHSPHGGCGIGLERLILKLLDKNNIREAILFPHFLEILIVLHCNNMVSCIFCKIAHHREPAHIILENNIIIAFLDIDPISDGHMIIIPKEDIKDIHELSPITCKHLLYTAKILADVLKETFDFDGINIQATSGYFQDVPHFHLHVFGRHKNNDIEVKYPENISIDERDLVDNKNKILKNLDKL
;
A
#
# COMPACT_ATOMS: atom_id res chain seq x y z
N MET A 1 1.11 -17.63 36.47
CA MET A 1 1.18 -18.22 35.12
C MET A 1 1.07 -17.10 34.12
N VAL A 2 2.21 -16.63 33.59
CA VAL A 2 2.24 -15.62 32.53
C VAL A 2 2.69 -16.37 31.28
N HIS A 3 1.76 -16.57 30.35
CA HIS A 3 2.10 -17.06 29.02
C HIS A 3 2.71 -15.91 28.22
N SER A 4 3.96 -16.07 27.81
CA SER A 4 4.62 -15.23 26.81
C SER A 4 4.01 -15.52 25.43
N PRO A 5 3.53 -14.52 24.67
CA PRO A 5 3.20 -14.71 23.26
C PRO A 5 4.42 -14.34 22.42
N HIS A 6 5.33 -15.28 22.21
CA HIS A 6 6.24 -15.18 21.07
C HIS A 6 5.46 -15.55 19.80
N GLY A 7 4.73 -14.57 19.27
CA GLY A 7 4.13 -14.63 17.94
C GLY A 7 5.23 -14.57 16.88
N GLY A 8 5.42 -15.69 16.18
CA GLY A 8 6.53 -15.94 15.26
C GLY A 8 6.63 -14.91 14.13
N CYS A 9 7.66 -14.06 14.22
CA CYS A 9 8.07 -13.17 13.13
C CYS A 9 9.21 -13.79 12.26
N GLY A 10 9.77 -14.96 12.65
CA GLY A 10 11.02 -15.48 12.06
C GLY A 10 10.88 -16.54 10.97
N ILE A 11 9.80 -17.33 10.94
CA ILE A 11 9.80 -18.61 10.19
C ILE A 11 9.57 -18.44 8.68
N GLY A 12 8.97 -17.32 8.25
CA GLY A 12 8.67 -17.04 6.84
C GLY A 12 9.83 -16.39 6.09
N LEU A 13 10.52 -15.44 6.74
CA LEU A 13 11.61 -14.68 6.17
C LEU A 13 12.87 -15.55 5.99
N GLU A 14 13.18 -16.42 6.95
CA GLU A 14 14.25 -17.42 6.83
C GLU A 14 14.05 -18.33 5.60
N ARG A 15 12.81 -18.82 5.37
CA ARG A 15 12.50 -19.67 4.21
C ARG A 15 12.57 -18.93 2.88
N LEU A 16 12.23 -17.63 2.86
CA LEU A 16 12.31 -16.81 1.64
C LEU A 16 13.76 -16.46 1.30
N ILE A 17 14.55 -16.10 2.30
CA ILE A 17 15.99 -15.85 2.18
C ILE A 17 16.70 -17.10 1.67
N LEU A 18 16.42 -18.28 2.25
CA LEU A 18 17.00 -19.54 1.79
C LEU A 18 16.66 -19.83 0.31
N LYS A 19 15.42 -19.55 -0.12
CA LYS A 19 15.01 -19.71 -1.53
C LYS A 19 15.69 -18.72 -2.49
N LEU A 20 15.98 -17.51 -2.04
CA LEU A 20 16.66 -16.47 -2.85
C LEU A 20 18.17 -16.73 -2.96
N LEU A 21 18.79 -17.25 -1.91
CA LEU A 21 20.20 -17.66 -1.90
C LEU A 21 20.43 -18.87 -2.83
N ASP A 22 19.48 -19.81 -2.85
CA ASP A 22 19.52 -21.00 -3.71
C ASP A 22 19.32 -20.65 -5.20
N LYS A 23 18.38 -19.74 -5.51
CA LYS A 23 18.13 -19.29 -6.90
C LYS A 23 19.29 -18.53 -7.54
N ASN A 24 20.07 -17.79 -6.76
CA ASN A 24 21.16 -16.95 -7.25
C ASN A 24 22.54 -17.59 -7.11
N ASN A 25 22.62 -18.87 -6.70
CA ASN A 25 23.86 -19.63 -6.52
C ASN A 25 24.87 -18.92 -5.59
N ILE A 26 24.38 -18.17 -4.61
CA ILE A 26 25.20 -17.36 -3.69
C ILE A 26 25.68 -18.28 -2.56
N ARG A 27 26.72 -19.08 -2.83
CA ARG A 27 27.35 -19.96 -1.83
C ARG A 27 28.06 -19.19 -0.70
N GLU A 28 28.26 -17.88 -0.86
CA GLU A 28 29.01 -17.03 0.07
C GLU A 28 28.16 -16.36 1.17
N ALA A 29 26.82 -16.41 1.09
CA ALA A 29 25.96 -15.80 2.11
C ALA A 29 26.07 -16.48 3.49
N ILE A 30 26.59 -17.72 3.53
CA ILE A 30 26.86 -18.47 4.75
C ILE A 30 28.08 -17.90 5.52
N LEU A 31 28.94 -17.10 4.86
CA LEU A 31 30.16 -16.55 5.47
C LEU A 31 29.95 -15.25 6.25
N PHE A 32 28.74 -14.65 6.22
CA PHE A 32 28.45 -13.39 6.93
C PHE A 32 27.16 -13.47 7.76
N PRO A 33 27.12 -14.28 8.84
CA PRO A 33 25.93 -14.41 9.69
C PRO A 33 25.45 -13.05 10.24
N HIS A 34 26.37 -12.13 10.55
CA HIS A 34 26.03 -10.78 10.99
C HIS A 34 25.38 -9.91 9.92
N PHE A 35 25.66 -10.11 8.63
CA PHE A 35 25.08 -9.28 7.57
C PHE A 35 23.60 -9.64 7.34
N LEU A 36 23.28 -10.92 7.49
CA LEU A 36 21.90 -11.41 7.46
C LEU A 36 21.12 -10.96 8.70
N GLU A 37 21.73 -11.04 9.89
CA GLU A 37 21.14 -10.50 11.12
C GLU A 37 20.87 -9.00 11.01
N ILE A 38 21.79 -8.21 10.44
CA ILE A 38 21.61 -6.77 10.25
C ILE A 38 20.47 -6.48 9.26
N LEU A 39 20.37 -7.19 8.14
CA LEU A 39 19.26 -7.04 7.18
C LEU A 39 17.92 -7.41 7.80
N ILE A 40 17.86 -8.50 8.58
CA ILE A 40 16.68 -8.91 9.33
C ILE A 40 16.31 -7.85 10.37
N VAL A 41 17.27 -7.31 11.11
CA VAL A 41 17.04 -6.27 12.13
C VAL A 41 16.57 -4.96 11.51
N LEU A 42 17.15 -4.53 10.38
CA LEU A 42 16.74 -3.31 9.69
C LEU A 42 15.34 -3.43 9.05
N HIS A 43 15.04 -4.57 8.42
CA HIS A 43 13.70 -4.86 7.90
C HIS A 43 12.67 -4.98 9.04
N CYS A 44 13.00 -5.67 10.13
CA CYS A 44 12.18 -5.72 11.33
C CYS A 44 11.94 -4.34 11.94
N ASN A 45 12.95 -3.46 11.99
CA ASN A 45 12.81 -2.15 12.62
C ASN A 45 11.80 -1.24 11.88
N ASN A 46 11.77 -1.25 10.54
CA ASN A 46 10.75 -0.53 9.78
C ASN A 46 9.34 -1.12 9.97
N MET A 47 9.23 -2.44 10.00
CA MET A 47 7.97 -3.16 10.22
C MET A 47 7.41 -2.96 11.65
N VAL A 48 8.29 -2.72 12.63
CA VAL A 48 7.94 -2.46 14.03
C VAL A 48 7.47 -1.02 14.25
N SER A 49 7.92 -0.06 13.44
CA SER A 49 7.48 1.35 13.53
C SER A 49 6.26 1.68 12.66
N CYS A 50 6.01 0.94 11.58
CA CYS A 50 4.90 1.21 10.67
C CYS A 50 3.54 0.81 11.28
N ILE A 51 2.63 1.77 11.44
CA ILE A 51 1.28 1.53 11.99
C ILE A 51 0.45 0.58 11.12
N PHE A 52 0.57 0.68 9.78
CA PHE A 52 -0.15 -0.19 8.86
C PHE A 52 0.41 -1.62 8.84
N CYS A 53 1.72 -1.80 9.00
CA CYS A 53 2.30 -3.13 9.25
C CYS A 53 1.74 -3.75 10.53
N LYS A 54 1.62 -2.97 11.61
CA LYS A 54 1.02 -3.46 12.86
C LYS A 54 -0.44 -3.87 12.68
N ILE A 55 -1.24 -3.08 11.97
CA ILE A 55 -2.64 -3.40 11.65
C ILE A 55 -2.71 -4.68 10.79
N ALA A 56 -1.90 -4.79 9.74
CA ALA A 56 -1.84 -5.97 8.88
C ALA A 56 -1.49 -7.27 9.62
N HIS A 57 -0.82 -7.15 10.77
CA HIS A 57 -0.45 -8.25 11.64
C HIS A 57 -1.28 -8.31 12.94
N HIS A 58 -2.40 -7.59 13.03
CA HIS A 58 -3.31 -7.57 14.18
C HIS A 58 -2.62 -7.20 15.51
N ARG A 59 -1.59 -6.36 15.45
CA ARG A 59 -0.84 -5.85 16.60
C ARG A 59 -1.39 -4.53 17.13
N GLU A 60 -2.16 -3.82 16.32
CA GLU A 60 -2.90 -2.61 16.68
C GLU A 60 -4.37 -2.80 16.31
N PRO A 61 -5.31 -2.25 17.09
CA PRO A 61 -6.73 -2.40 16.79
C PRO A 61 -7.10 -1.61 15.54
N ALA A 62 -7.99 -2.19 14.72
CA ALA A 62 -8.62 -1.53 13.60
C ALA A 62 -10.03 -2.11 13.38
N HIS A 63 -10.93 -1.31 12.82
CA HIS A 63 -12.25 -1.78 12.42
C HIS A 63 -12.16 -2.46 11.04
N ILE A 64 -11.70 -3.71 11.04
CA ILE A 64 -11.47 -4.51 9.83
C ILE A 64 -12.81 -4.87 9.18
N ILE A 65 -12.92 -4.59 7.88
CA ILE A 65 -14.12 -4.84 7.06
C ILE A 65 -13.91 -6.06 6.15
N LEU A 66 -12.71 -6.21 5.59
CA LEU A 66 -12.38 -7.28 4.67
C LEU A 66 -10.90 -7.63 4.80
N GLU A 67 -10.59 -8.92 4.81
CA GLU A 67 -9.22 -9.42 4.88
C GLU A 67 -9.07 -10.67 4.01
N ASN A 68 -7.96 -10.76 3.28
CA ASN A 68 -7.55 -11.99 2.61
C ASN A 68 -6.04 -12.21 2.78
N ASN A 69 -5.45 -13.12 2.01
CA ASN A 69 -4.02 -13.44 2.17
C ASN A 69 -3.07 -12.33 1.67
N ILE A 70 -3.56 -11.37 0.89
CA ILE A 70 -2.73 -10.35 0.21
C ILE A 70 -3.01 -8.96 0.77
N ILE A 71 -4.26 -8.64 1.10
CA ILE A 71 -4.68 -7.32 1.57
C ILE A 71 -5.49 -7.40 2.86
N ILE A 72 -5.62 -6.26 3.52
CA ILE A 72 -6.55 -6.00 4.60
C ILE A 72 -7.17 -4.62 4.38
N ALA A 73 -8.47 -4.50 4.65
CA ALA A 73 -9.23 -3.26 4.55
C ALA A 73 -9.94 -2.96 5.87
N PHE A 74 -9.86 -1.72 6.32
CA PHE A 74 -10.39 -1.25 7.60
C PHE A 74 -10.89 0.19 7.50
N LEU A 75 -11.70 0.64 8.46
CA LEU A 75 -12.17 2.02 8.50
C LEU A 75 -11.04 2.98 8.88
N ASP A 76 -10.99 4.13 8.20
CA ASP A 76 -10.16 5.25 8.60
C ASP A 76 -10.69 5.86 9.91
N ILE A 77 -9.79 6.21 10.82
CA ILE A 77 -10.12 6.87 12.08
C ILE A 77 -10.33 8.38 11.92
N ASP A 78 -9.75 8.97 10.86
CA ASP A 78 -9.91 10.37 10.49
C ASP A 78 -10.65 10.45 9.13
N PRO A 79 -11.95 10.07 9.09
CA PRO A 79 -12.65 9.87 7.83
C PRO A 79 -12.95 11.18 7.09
N ILE A 80 -12.85 11.15 5.76
CA ILE A 80 -13.34 12.23 4.90
C ILE A 80 -14.87 12.21 4.83
N SER A 81 -15.46 11.01 4.80
CA SER A 81 -16.91 10.77 4.80
C SER A 81 -17.24 9.45 5.48
N ASP A 82 -18.51 9.23 5.78
CA ASP A 82 -18.97 7.99 6.43
C ASP A 82 -18.54 6.76 5.64
N GLY A 83 -17.99 5.77 6.35
CA GLY A 83 -17.48 4.56 5.71
C GLY A 83 -16.17 4.75 4.94
N HIS A 84 -15.41 5.84 5.13
CA HIS A 84 -14.05 5.95 4.59
C HIS A 84 -13.21 4.73 5.00
N MET A 85 -12.73 4.00 4.00
CA MET A 85 -11.93 2.79 4.18
C MET A 85 -10.52 2.97 3.63
N ILE A 86 -9.58 2.31 4.30
CA ILE A 86 -8.19 2.15 3.90
C ILE A 86 -7.97 0.69 3.51
N ILE A 87 -7.37 0.46 2.35
CA ILE A 87 -6.93 -0.86 1.88
C ILE A 87 -5.41 -0.86 1.81
N ILE A 88 -4.77 -1.80 2.49
CA ILE A 88 -3.31 -1.96 2.47
C ILE A 88 -2.92 -3.36 2.02
N PRO A 89 -1.78 -3.53 1.34
CA PRO A 89 -1.14 -4.84 1.24
C PRO A 89 -0.68 -5.30 2.63
N LYS A 90 -0.71 -6.61 2.86
CA LYS A 90 -0.15 -7.20 4.08
C LYS A 90 1.38 -7.21 4.07
N GLU A 91 1.97 -7.23 2.89
CA GLU A 91 3.42 -7.04 2.71
C GLU A 91 3.79 -5.57 3.01
N ASP A 92 4.96 -5.37 3.61
CA ASP A 92 5.56 -4.04 3.82
C ASP A 92 6.04 -3.48 2.47
N ILE A 93 5.14 -2.77 1.79
CA ILE A 93 5.35 -2.12 0.50
C ILE A 93 5.18 -0.63 0.74
N LYS A 94 6.21 0.16 0.48
CA LYS A 94 6.22 1.58 0.85
C LYS A 94 5.29 2.41 -0.01
N ASP A 95 5.35 2.24 -1.33
CA ASP A 95 4.60 3.05 -2.29
C ASP A 95 4.24 2.27 -3.56
N ILE A 96 3.65 2.95 -4.54
CA ILE A 96 3.16 2.35 -5.79
C ILE A 96 4.26 1.66 -6.62
N HIS A 97 5.52 2.08 -6.50
CA HIS A 97 6.63 1.60 -7.31
C HIS A 97 7.14 0.23 -6.88
N GLU A 98 6.84 -0.19 -5.64
CA GLU A 98 7.24 -1.49 -5.08
C GLU A 98 6.15 -2.57 -5.27
N LEU A 99 4.97 -2.20 -5.78
CA LEU A 99 3.86 -3.14 -5.93
C LEU A 99 4.11 -4.18 -7.03
N SER A 100 3.86 -5.45 -6.68
CA SER A 100 3.78 -6.50 -7.69
C SER A 100 2.49 -6.37 -8.54
N PRO A 101 2.47 -6.83 -9.80
CA PRO A 101 1.25 -6.84 -10.62
C PRO A 101 0.08 -7.61 -10.00
N ILE A 102 0.37 -8.63 -9.17
CA ILE A 102 -0.65 -9.41 -8.46
C ILE A 102 -1.25 -8.56 -7.34
N THR A 103 -0.40 -7.93 -6.52
CA THR A 103 -0.83 -7.07 -5.42
C THR A 103 -1.66 -5.89 -5.95
N CYS A 104 -1.22 -5.24 -7.04
CA CYS A 104 -1.99 -4.18 -7.73
C CYS A 104 -3.41 -4.63 -8.09
N LYS A 105 -3.56 -5.82 -8.69
CA LYS A 105 -4.87 -6.35 -9.07
C LYS A 105 -5.75 -6.57 -7.84
N HIS A 106 -5.21 -7.16 -6.79
CA HIS A 106 -5.95 -7.39 -5.55
C HIS A 106 -6.40 -6.10 -4.87
N LEU A 107 -5.53 -5.10 -4.82
CA LEU A 107 -5.82 -3.78 -4.26
C LEU A 107 -6.98 -3.11 -5.00
N LEU A 108 -6.88 -2.95 -6.32
CA LEU A 108 -7.91 -2.26 -7.10
C LEU A 108 -9.22 -3.07 -7.17
N TYR A 109 -9.14 -4.39 -7.28
CA TYR A 109 -10.33 -5.24 -7.26
C TYR A 109 -11.08 -5.14 -5.93
N THR A 110 -10.35 -5.11 -4.81
CA THR A 110 -10.94 -4.89 -3.49
C THR A 110 -11.55 -3.50 -3.39
N ALA A 111 -10.87 -2.47 -3.87
CA ALA A 111 -11.39 -1.10 -3.89
C ALA A 111 -12.69 -0.99 -4.68
N LYS A 112 -12.79 -1.66 -5.82
CA LYS A 112 -14.04 -1.74 -6.61
C LYS A 112 -15.16 -2.38 -5.80
N ILE A 113 -14.92 -3.51 -5.13
CA ILE A 113 -15.94 -4.18 -4.31
C ILE A 113 -16.42 -3.25 -3.19
N LEU A 114 -15.49 -2.61 -2.49
CA LEU A 114 -15.82 -1.72 -1.37
C LEU A 114 -16.54 -0.45 -1.83
N ALA A 115 -16.23 0.06 -3.02
CA ALA A 115 -16.96 1.17 -3.63
C ALA A 115 -18.44 0.81 -3.91
N ASP A 116 -18.70 -0.40 -4.42
CA ASP A 116 -20.09 -0.87 -4.63
C ASP A 116 -20.83 -0.99 -3.29
N VAL A 117 -20.18 -1.57 -2.27
CA VAL A 117 -20.76 -1.70 -0.93
C VAL A 117 -21.06 -0.33 -0.32
N LEU A 118 -20.17 0.66 -0.44
CA LEU A 118 -20.42 2.01 0.06
C LEU A 118 -21.65 2.64 -0.59
N LYS A 119 -21.79 2.48 -1.91
CA LYS A 119 -22.94 3.02 -2.65
C LYS A 119 -24.26 2.36 -2.26
N GLU A 120 -24.24 1.08 -1.88
CA GLU A 120 -25.43 0.38 -1.38
C GLU A 120 -25.73 0.70 0.09
N THR A 121 -24.70 1.01 0.88
CA THR A 121 -24.82 1.24 2.33
C THR A 121 -25.22 2.67 2.67
N PHE A 122 -24.75 3.64 1.88
CA PHE A 122 -24.90 5.07 2.12
C PHE A 122 -25.38 5.80 0.86
N ASP A 123 -26.05 6.94 1.03
CA ASP A 123 -26.60 7.74 -0.07
C ASP A 123 -25.55 8.72 -0.64
N PHE A 124 -24.48 8.16 -1.22
CA PHE A 124 -23.43 8.95 -1.86
C PHE A 124 -23.72 9.25 -3.33
N ASP A 125 -23.43 10.48 -3.75
CA ASP A 125 -23.53 10.91 -5.15
C ASP A 125 -22.36 10.39 -6.01
N GLY A 126 -21.25 10.01 -5.37
CA GLY A 126 -20.05 9.51 -6.03
C GLY A 126 -19.12 8.78 -5.07
N ILE A 127 -18.05 8.20 -5.61
CA ILE A 127 -16.99 7.54 -4.85
C ILE A 127 -15.64 8.05 -5.34
N ASN A 128 -14.71 8.27 -4.40
CA ASN A 128 -13.31 8.48 -4.69
C ASN A 128 -12.50 7.23 -4.30
N ILE A 129 -11.61 6.82 -5.20
CA ILE A 129 -10.53 5.88 -4.90
C ILE A 129 -9.22 6.63 -5.12
N GLN A 130 -8.38 6.72 -4.09
CA GLN A 130 -7.17 7.54 -4.11
C GLN A 130 -5.99 6.81 -3.50
N ALA A 131 -4.83 6.91 -4.14
CA ALA A 131 -3.53 6.63 -3.54
C ALA A 131 -2.59 7.80 -3.83
N THR A 132 -1.72 8.09 -2.88
CA THR A 132 -0.58 8.98 -3.05
C THR A 132 0.72 8.19 -2.87
N SER A 133 1.83 8.73 -3.38
CA SER A 133 3.14 8.07 -3.28
C SER A 133 4.25 9.11 -3.11
N GLY A 134 5.38 8.66 -2.57
CA GLY A 134 6.51 9.52 -2.25
C GLY A 134 6.19 10.54 -1.15
N TYR A 135 6.66 11.78 -1.31
CA TYR A 135 6.53 12.83 -0.29
C TYR A 135 5.07 13.17 0.08
N PHE A 136 4.11 12.91 -0.82
CA PHE A 136 2.69 13.21 -0.61
C PHE A 136 1.92 12.09 0.11
N GLN A 137 2.61 11.05 0.55
CA GLN A 137 2.03 9.91 1.25
C GLN A 137 2.25 10.07 2.76
N ASP A 138 1.16 10.04 3.54
CA ASP A 138 1.22 10.36 4.97
C ASP A 138 1.82 9.21 5.80
N VAL A 139 1.46 7.96 5.47
CA VAL A 139 2.01 6.75 6.08
C VAL A 139 2.84 6.00 5.05
N PRO A 140 4.14 5.71 5.28
CA PRO A 140 5.04 5.08 4.31
C PRO A 140 4.82 3.56 4.17
N HIS A 141 3.56 3.19 3.92
CA HIS A 141 3.05 1.87 3.57
C HIS A 141 1.92 2.10 2.58
N PHE A 142 2.00 1.53 1.38
CA PHE A 142 1.07 1.81 0.29
C PHE A 142 -0.38 1.56 0.72
N HIS A 143 -1.26 2.52 0.45
CA HIS A 143 -2.65 2.42 0.85
C HIS A 143 -3.57 3.07 -0.18
N LEU A 144 -4.74 2.46 -0.37
CA LEU A 144 -5.85 3.05 -1.12
C LEU A 144 -6.90 3.54 -0.15
N HIS A 145 -7.26 4.80 -0.30
CA HIS A 145 -8.47 5.39 0.26
C HIS A 145 -9.65 5.03 -0.64
N VAL A 146 -10.77 4.63 -0.03
CA VAL A 146 -12.06 4.45 -0.68
C VAL A 146 -13.11 5.15 0.17
N PHE A 147 -13.71 6.22 -0.36
CA PHE A 147 -14.67 7.03 0.39
C PHE A 147 -15.77 7.60 -0.51
N GLY A 148 -16.93 7.81 0.09
CA GLY A 148 -18.09 8.40 -0.57
C GLY A 148 -17.99 9.90 -0.73
N ARG A 149 -18.71 10.43 -1.72
CA ARG A 149 -18.77 11.85 -2.06
C ARG A 149 -20.22 12.32 -2.09
N HIS A 150 -20.44 13.54 -1.61
CA HIS A 150 -21.69 14.27 -1.77
C HIS A 150 -21.49 15.46 -2.69
N LYS A 151 -22.49 15.77 -3.51
CA LYS A 151 -22.43 16.90 -4.45
C LYS A 151 -22.27 18.25 -3.74
N ASN A 152 -22.78 18.36 -2.52
CA ASN A 152 -22.72 19.56 -1.69
C ASN A 152 -22.03 19.20 -0.36
N ASN A 153 -21.14 20.06 0.12
CA ASN A 153 -20.41 19.90 1.40
C ASN A 153 -19.41 18.72 1.41
N ASP A 154 -18.39 18.81 0.57
CA ASP A 154 -17.39 17.77 0.37
C ASP A 154 -16.01 18.36 0.06
N ILE A 155 -14.96 17.53 0.03
CA ILE A 155 -13.60 17.95 -0.28
C ILE A 155 -13.49 18.46 -1.73
N GLU A 156 -12.91 19.63 -1.90
CA GLU A 156 -12.72 20.21 -3.23
C GLU A 156 -11.37 19.78 -3.82
N VAL A 157 -11.39 19.27 -5.06
CA VAL A 157 -10.16 19.10 -5.84
C VAL A 157 -9.80 20.46 -6.45
N LYS A 158 -8.78 21.11 -5.91
CA LYS A 158 -8.29 22.39 -6.42
C LYS A 158 -7.31 22.15 -7.57
N TYR A 159 -7.72 22.56 -8.76
CA TYR A 159 -6.83 22.59 -9.91
C TYR A 159 -6.08 23.92 -9.95
N PRO A 160 -4.78 23.93 -10.26
CA PRO A 160 -4.02 25.15 -10.41
C PRO A 160 -4.61 26.00 -11.54
N GLU A 161 -4.83 27.28 -11.25
CA GLU A 161 -5.33 28.24 -12.23
C GLU A 161 -4.23 28.58 -13.25
N ASN A 162 -4.63 28.86 -14.50
CA ASN A 162 -3.76 29.33 -15.57
C ASN A 162 -2.65 28.36 -16.02
N ILE A 163 -2.81 27.06 -15.78
CA ILE A 163 -2.00 26.06 -16.50
C ILE A 163 -2.59 25.87 -17.90
N SER A 164 -1.96 26.50 -18.89
CA SER A 164 -2.16 26.20 -20.30
C SER A 164 -0.87 25.59 -20.83
N ILE A 165 -0.96 24.38 -21.39
CA ILE A 165 0.14 23.72 -22.08
C ILE A 165 -0.17 23.82 -23.57
N ASP A 166 0.77 24.34 -24.35
CA ASP A 166 0.59 24.42 -25.80
C ASP A 166 0.75 23.05 -26.49
N GLU A 167 0.27 22.94 -27.72
CA GLU A 167 0.30 21.68 -28.47
C GLU A 167 1.72 21.15 -28.67
N ARG A 168 2.72 22.04 -28.80
CA ARG A 168 4.11 21.64 -28.98
C ARG A 168 4.63 20.98 -27.70
N ASP A 169 4.37 21.58 -26.55
CA ASP A 169 4.75 21.02 -25.25
C ASP A 169 4.04 19.69 -24.97
N LEU A 170 2.77 19.53 -25.39
CA LEU A 170 2.06 18.24 -25.30
C LEU A 170 2.76 17.15 -26.11
N VAL A 171 3.17 17.45 -27.35
CA VAL A 171 3.90 16.52 -28.21
C VAL A 171 5.27 16.18 -27.61
N ASP A 172 6.00 17.17 -27.10
CA ASP A 172 7.29 16.96 -26.46
C ASP A 172 7.17 16.11 -25.19
N ASN A 173 6.15 16.33 -24.38
CA ASN A 173 5.85 15.53 -23.19
C ASN A 173 5.50 14.09 -23.56
N LYS A 174 4.63 13.89 -24.57
CA LYS A 174 4.30 12.54 -25.09
C LYS A 174 5.56 11.79 -25.49
N ASN A 175 6.45 12.41 -26.27
CA ASN A 175 7.67 11.76 -26.76
C ASN A 175 8.62 11.39 -25.60
N LYS A 176 8.78 12.27 -24.60
CA LYS A 176 9.56 11.98 -23.38
C LYS A 176 8.99 10.79 -22.61
N ILE A 177 7.67 10.69 -22.50
CA ILE A 177 6.99 9.58 -21.82
C ILE A 177 7.17 8.28 -22.60
N LEU A 178 6.93 8.28 -23.92
CA LEU A 178 7.10 7.09 -24.78
C LEU A 178 8.52 6.51 -24.69
N LYS A 179 9.54 7.37 -24.71
CA LYS A 179 10.94 6.95 -24.54
C LYS A 179 11.20 6.17 -23.24
N ASN A 180 10.45 6.44 -22.19
CA ASN A 180 10.58 5.70 -20.92
C ASN A 180 9.67 4.47 -20.87
N LEU A 181 8.50 4.50 -21.52
CA LEU A 181 7.63 3.33 -21.68
C LEU A 181 8.33 2.20 -22.43
N ASP A 182 9.12 2.52 -23.45
CA ASP A 182 9.87 1.53 -24.24
C ASP A 182 10.93 0.75 -23.42
N LYS A 183 11.15 1.13 -22.15
CA LYS A 183 12.09 0.47 -21.23
C LYS A 183 11.42 -0.53 -20.29
N LEU A 184 10.08 -0.51 -20.18
CA LEU A 184 9.30 -1.39 -19.31
C LEU A 184 8.97 -2.70 -20.03
#